data_AF-A0A349K9D9-F1
#
_entry.id   AF-A0A349K9D9-F1
#
_cell.length_a   1.000
_cell.length_b   1.000
_cell.length_c   1.000
_cell.angle_alpha   90.00
_cell.angle_beta   90.00
_cell.angle_gamma   90.00
#
_symmetry.space_group_name_H-M   'P 1'
#
loop_
_entity.id
_entity.type
_entity.pdbx_description
1 polymer ?
#
loop_
_entity_poly.entity_id
_entity_poly.type
_entity_poly.pdbx_seq_one_letter_code
_entity_poly.pdbx_strand_id
1 'polypeptide(L)'
;MSLKLCYECSNQVSRKAIVCPKCGVPLQKGPLGKKVLCSLVFIYSILFWYFFHPLWTERWVDTTGGVWLSTSNFICGLIFIGGLFLWNRLYPPDRY
;
A
#
# COMPACT_ATOMS: atom_id res chain seq x y z
N MET A 1 -24.63 16.01 -14.57
CA MET A 1 -24.55 14.77 -13.74
C MET A 1 -23.67 13.75 -14.46
N SER A 2 -22.63 13.20 -13.82
CA SER A 2 -21.75 12.19 -14.44
C SER A 2 -22.28 10.78 -14.16
N LEU A 3 -22.66 10.06 -15.22
CA LEU A 3 -23.15 8.67 -15.18
C LEU A 3 -21.99 7.71 -15.51
N LYS A 4 -21.98 6.53 -14.88
CA LYS A 4 -21.06 5.42 -15.20
C LYS A 4 -21.83 4.28 -15.85
N LEU A 5 -21.18 3.58 -16.76
CA LEU A 5 -21.74 2.37 -17.37
C LEU A 5 -21.61 1.19 -16.41
N CYS A 6 -22.70 0.46 -16.25
CA CYS A 6 -22.76 -0.87 -15.66
C CYS A 6 -21.92 -1.84 -16.49
N TYR A 7 -21.01 -2.58 -15.85
CA TYR A 7 -20.08 -3.47 -16.57
C TYR A 7 -20.73 -4.75 -17.11
N GLU A 8 -21.87 -5.19 -16.55
CA GLU A 8 -22.60 -6.36 -17.06
C GLU A 8 -23.70 -5.99 -18.04
N CYS A 9 -24.46 -4.95 -17.69
CA CYS A 9 -25.73 -4.64 -18.32
C CYS A 9 -25.68 -3.42 -19.24
N SER A 10 -24.52 -2.76 -19.33
CA SER A 10 -24.27 -1.56 -20.14
C SER A 10 -25.28 -0.41 -19.91
N ASN A 11 -26.06 -0.45 -18.83
CA ASN A 11 -26.96 0.65 -18.47
C ASN A 11 -26.18 1.79 -17.84
N GLN A 12 -26.68 3.02 -18.04
CA GLN A 12 -26.14 4.20 -17.37
C GLN A 12 -26.65 4.24 -15.93
N VAL A 13 -25.73 4.27 -14.98
CA VAL A 13 -26.02 4.27 -13.54
C VAL A 13 -25.31 5.45 -12.89
N SER A 14 -25.93 6.04 -11.87
CA SER A 14 -25.32 7.14 -11.12
C SER A 14 -24.00 6.71 -10.47
N ARG A 15 -22.97 7.58 -10.50
CA ARG A 15 -21.67 7.30 -9.86
C ARG A 15 -21.76 6.93 -8.37
N LYS A 16 -22.83 7.36 -7.69
CA LYS A 16 -23.06 7.07 -6.26
C LYS A 16 -23.77 5.74 -6.01
N ALA A 17 -24.28 5.06 -7.05
CA ALA A 17 -25.01 3.81 -6.89
C ALA A 17 -24.04 2.69 -6.46
N ILE A 18 -24.35 2.06 -5.33
CA ILE A 18 -23.61 0.90 -4.80
C ILE A 18 -23.96 -0.35 -5.60
N VAL A 19 -25.21 -0.43 -6.05
CA VAL A 19 -25.78 -1.56 -6.79
C VAL A 19 -26.49 -1.04 -8.05
N CYS A 20 -26.36 -1.79 -9.13
CA CYS A 20 -27.08 -1.57 -10.38
C CYS A 20 -28.60 -1.82 -10.20
N PRO A 21 -29.48 -0.84 -10.46
CA PRO A 21 -30.92 -1.01 -10.26
C PRO A 21 -31.57 -1.95 -11.29
N LYS A 22 -30.95 -2.17 -12.45
CA LYS A 22 -31.48 -3.05 -13.51
C LYS A 22 -31.07 -4.51 -13.35
N CYS A 23 -29.87 -4.73 -12.84
CA CYS A 23 -29.20 -6.04 -12.88
C CYS A 23 -28.84 -6.57 -11.50
N GLY A 24 -28.95 -5.75 -10.44
CA GLY A 24 -28.63 -6.15 -9.06
C GLY A 24 -27.13 -6.31 -8.78
N VAL A 25 -26.27 -6.10 -9.76
CA VAL A 25 -24.83 -6.30 -9.63
C VAL A 25 -24.19 -5.16 -8.80
N PRO A 26 -23.31 -5.47 -7.83
CA PRO A 26 -22.59 -4.46 -7.06
C PRO A 26 -21.61 -3.69 -7.96
N LEU A 27 -21.81 -2.37 -8.06
CA LEU A 27 -20.98 -1.47 -8.88
C LEU A 27 -19.78 -0.90 -8.12
N GLN A 28 -19.81 -0.98 -6.79
CA GLN A 28 -18.65 -0.67 -5.96
C GLN A 28 -17.79 -1.90 -5.77
N LYS A 29 -16.71 -2.02 -6.56
CA LYS A 29 -15.45 -2.50 -5.98
C LYS A 29 -14.99 -1.42 -5.03
N GLY A 30 -15.35 -1.54 -3.75
CA GLY A 30 -14.88 -0.63 -2.72
C GLY A 30 -13.36 -0.56 -2.82
N PRO A 31 -12.75 0.63 -2.90
CA PRO A 31 -11.30 0.71 -2.79
C PRO A 31 -10.96 0.07 -1.46
N LEU A 32 -10.15 -1.01 -1.49
CA LEU A 32 -9.50 -1.56 -0.31
C LEU A 32 -8.99 -0.35 0.46
N GLY A 33 -9.66 -0.04 1.59
CA GLY A 33 -9.67 1.33 2.10
C GLY A 33 -8.24 1.79 2.29
N LYS A 34 -7.88 2.98 1.81
CA LYS A 34 -6.51 3.52 1.91
C LYS A 34 -5.90 3.34 3.31
N LYS A 35 -6.75 3.42 4.35
CA LYS A 35 -6.44 3.08 5.75
C LYS A 35 -5.98 1.63 5.94
N VAL A 36 -6.68 0.65 5.39
CA VAL A 36 -6.35 -0.78 5.45
C VAL A 36 -5.00 -1.06 4.77
N LEU A 37 -4.76 -0.46 3.60
CA LEU A 37 -3.47 -0.61 2.92
C LEU A 37 -2.31 -0.02 3.75
N CYS A 38 -2.49 1.19 4.29
CA CYS A 38 -1.50 1.80 5.18
C CYS A 38 -1.26 0.97 6.44
N SER A 39 -2.31 0.42 7.06
CA SER A 39 -2.19 -0.46 8.22
C SER A 39 -1.41 -1.73 7.88
N LEU A 40 -1.67 -2.36 6.73
CA LEU A 40 -0.94 -3.56 6.29
C LEU A 40 0.54 -3.27 6.05
N VAL A 41 0.88 -2.14 5.42
CA VAL A 41 2.28 -1.73 5.21
C VAL A 41 2.98 -1.48 6.54
N PHE A 42 2.31 -0.82 7.50
CA PHE A 42 2.87 -0.55 8.81
C PHE A 42 3.13 -1.84 9.60
N ILE A 43 2.17 -2.76 9.61
CA ILE A 43 2.31 -4.08 10.23
C ILE A 43 3.46 -4.85 9.57
N TYR A 44 3.55 -4.84 8.24
CA TYR A 44 4.64 -5.49 7.50
C TYR A 44 6.00 -4.92 7.91
N SER A 45 6.16 -3.60 8.03
CA SER A 45 7.41 -2.98 8.46
C SER A 45 7.83 -3.38 9.88
N ILE A 46 6.87 -3.44 10.82
CA ILE A 46 7.13 -3.89 12.20
C ILE A 46 7.54 -5.36 12.23
N LEU A 47 6.80 -6.22 11.52
CA LEU A 47 7.10 -7.65 11.45
C LEU A 47 8.45 -7.89 10.78
N PHE A 48 8.74 -7.20 9.68
CA PHE A 48 10.03 -7.26 9.01
C PHE A 48 11.16 -6.91 9.98
N TRP A 49 11.01 -5.83 10.75
CA TRP A 49 11.99 -5.47 11.77
C TRP A 49 12.15 -6.60 12.81
N TYR A 50 11.07 -7.05 13.44
CA TYR A 50 11.13 -8.07 14.49
C TYR A 50 11.59 -9.46 14.04
N PHE A 51 11.32 -9.86 12.80
CA PHE A 51 11.74 -11.17 12.28
C PHE A 51 13.18 -11.16 11.76
N PHE A 52 13.64 -10.03 11.20
CA PHE A 52 15.00 -9.94 10.69
C PHE A 52 16.00 -9.45 11.75
N HIS A 53 15.58 -8.73 12.80
CA HIS A 53 16.45 -8.27 13.88
C HIS A 53 17.16 -9.41 14.67
N PRO A 54 16.52 -10.54 14.99
CA PRO A 54 17.17 -11.68 15.66
C PRO A 54 18.10 -12.47 14.74
N LEU A 55 17.99 -12.32 13.42
CA LEU A 55 18.93 -12.91 12.46
C LEU A 55 20.17 -12.03 12.24
N TRP A 56 20.15 -10.79 12.75
CA TRP A 56 21.27 -9.84 12.75
C TRP A 56 22.01 -9.81 14.11
N THR A 57 21.91 -10.90 14.87
CA THR A 57 22.62 -11.14 16.14
C THR A 57 24.12 -10.85 16.10
N GLU A 58 24.72 -10.66 17.28
CA GLU A 58 26.14 -10.32 17.53
C GLU A 58 27.14 -11.07 16.65
N ARG A 59 26.90 -12.36 16.39
CA ARG A 59 27.75 -13.20 15.52
C ARG A 59 27.85 -12.72 14.07
N TRP A 60 26.80 -12.08 13.53
CA TRP A 60 26.77 -11.48 12.20
C TRP A 60 27.40 -10.09 12.16
N VAL A 61 27.22 -9.30 13.24
CA VAL A 61 27.88 -8.00 13.41
C VAL A 61 29.40 -8.19 13.49
N ASP A 62 29.86 -9.20 14.23
CA ASP A 62 31.28 -9.54 14.33
C ASP A 62 31.84 -10.06 12.99
N THR A 63 31.07 -10.88 12.26
CA THR A 63 31.50 -11.42 10.95
C THR A 63 31.57 -10.35 9.86
N THR A 64 30.77 -9.29 9.95
CA THR A 64 30.69 -8.23 8.92
C THR A 64 31.28 -6.90 9.36
N GLY A 65 31.84 -6.82 10.57
CA GLY A 65 32.36 -5.59 11.17
C GLY A 65 31.32 -4.46 11.28
N GLY A 66 30.03 -4.80 11.37
CA GLY A 66 28.92 -3.83 11.37
C GLY A 66 28.63 -3.12 10.04
N VAL A 67 29.43 -3.33 8.99
CA VAL A 67 29.25 -2.72 7.66
C VAL A 67 27.91 -3.14 7.06
N TRP A 68 27.56 -4.42 7.19
CA TRP A 68 26.33 -4.97 6.60
C TRP A 68 25.07 -4.43 7.28
N LEU A 69 25.12 -4.19 8.59
CA LEU A 69 24.04 -3.55 9.35
C LEU A 69 23.82 -2.10 8.87
N SER A 70 24.91 -1.36 8.66
CA SER A 70 24.87 -0.01 8.11
C SER A 70 24.32 0.02 6.67
N THR A 71 24.78 -0.88 5.81
CA THR A 71 24.33 -0.96 4.41
C THR A 71 22.85 -1.33 4.31
N SER A 72 22.38 -2.30 5.09
CA SER A 72 20.97 -2.69 5.05
C SER A 72 20.04 -1.62 5.65
N ASN A 73 20.45 -0.92 6.71
CA ASN A 73 19.70 0.24 7.21
C ASN A 73 19.65 1.38 6.16
N PHE A 74 20.75 1.62 5.44
CA PHE A 74 20.80 2.58 4.35
C PHE A 74 19.86 2.19 3.20
N ILE A 75 19.87 0.91 2.77
CA ILE A 75 18.98 0.40 1.72
C ILE A 75 17.51 0.50 2.15
N CYS A 76 17.19 0.14 3.39
CA CYS A 76 15.83 0.28 3.93
C CYS A 76 15.40 1.76 3.94
N GLY A 77 16.28 2.67 4.34
CA GLY A 77 16.04 4.11 4.27
C GLY A 77 15.75 4.59 2.84
N LEU A 78 16.51 4.12 1.85
CA LEU A 78 16.30 4.45 0.43
C LEU A 78 14.95 3.92 -0.08
N ILE A 79 14.58 2.68 0.25
CA ILE A 79 13.28 2.10 -0.12
C ILE A 79 12.15 2.91 0.52
N PHE A 80 12.31 3.32 1.78
CA PHE A 80 11.29 4.10 2.48
C PHE A 80 11.11 5.48 1.86
N ILE A 81 12.20 6.21 1.60
CA ILE A 81 12.16 7.53 0.94
C ILE A 81 11.62 7.42 -0.49
N GLY A 82 12.07 6.43 -1.26
CA GLY A 82 11.60 6.18 -2.62
C GLY A 82 10.12 5.81 -2.65
N GLY A 83 9.66 4.98 -1.71
CA GLY A 83 8.25 4.66 -1.52
C GLY A 83 7.41 5.89 -1.20
N LEU A 84 7.91 6.77 -0.32
CA LEU A 84 7.23 8.01 0.07
C LEU A 84 7.16 9.03 -1.09
N PHE A 85 8.22 9.14 -1.86
CA PHE A 85 8.26 9.96 -3.08
C PHE A 85 7.28 9.44 -4.15
N LEU A 86 7.29 8.13 -4.41
CA LEU A 86 6.38 7.49 -5.36
C LEU A 86 4.92 7.63 -4.90
N TRP A 87 4.67 7.52 -3.61
CA TRP A 87 3.36 7.74 -3.00
C TRP A 87 2.85 9.16 -3.25
N ASN A 88 3.67 10.18 -3.00
CA ASN A 88 3.30 11.58 -3.26
C ASN A 88 3.05 11.85 -4.75
N ARG A 89 3.77 11.16 -5.66
CA ARG A 89 3.56 11.28 -7.10
C ARG A 89 2.27 10.61 -7.58
N LEU A 90 1.95 9.43 -7.06
CA LEU A 90 0.76 8.68 -7.44
C LEU A 90 -0.52 9.23 -6.78
N TYR A 91 -0.39 9.83 -5.60
CA TYR A 91 -1.50 10.34 -4.80
C TYR A 91 -1.23 11.78 -4.32
N PRO A 92 -1.31 12.77 -5.23
CA PRO A 92 -1.12 14.17 -4.86
C PRO A 92 -2.16 14.60 -3.80
N PRO A 93 -1.76 15.40 -2.80
CA PRO A 93 -2.60 15.77 -1.66
C PRO A 93 -3.90 16.48 -2.05
N ASP A 94 -3.95 17.10 -3.22
CA ASP A 94 -5.06 17.95 -3.69
C ASP A 94 -6.25 17.14 -4.26
N ARG A 95 -6.19 15.80 -4.21
CA ARG A 95 -7.23 14.91 -4.76
C ARG A 95 -8.16 14.27 -3.71
N TYR A 96 -8.06 14.66 -2.44
CA TYR A 96 -8.90 14.16 -1.35
C TYR A 96 -9.63 15.28 -0.63
#